data_AF-A0A4Q5QV29-F1
#
_entry.id   AF-A0A4Q5QV29-F1
#
_cell.length_a   1.000
_cell.length_b   1.000
_cell.length_c   1.000
_cell.angle_alpha   90.00
_cell.angle_beta   90.00
_cell.angle_gamma   90.00
#
_symmetry.space_group_name_H-M   'P 1'
#
loop_
_entity.id
_entity.type
_entity.pdbx_description
1 polymer ?
#
loop_
_entity_poly.entity_id
_entity_poly.type
_entity_poly.pdbx_seq_one_letter_code
_entity_poly.pdbx_strand_id
1 'polypeptide(L)'
;NPGSAFNCYWVMPFRKRCRITMQSLYTNPNDILRVYYQVDYTLTEIPQDAAYFHAQFRRSNPTKGSLHTILDGVKGKGQYVGTYLGWTVHNNAWWGEGEIKFFMDGDGEYPTINGTGTEDYFCGSYNFENRKTKQYQEFSTPYAGMHQVIRPDGLYNATTSFGLYRWHIIDPIRFKSDLRITIQDLGWRHDGRYLAQQSDISSVAFWYQMEPHAGFPKLPSKDYLEIPKW
;
A
#
# COMPACT_ATOMS: atom_id res chain seq x y z
N ASN A 1 9.48 -9.60 -12.80
CA ASN A 1 10.84 -10.10 -12.50
C ASN A 1 10.73 -11.47 -11.86
N PRO A 2 11.42 -12.50 -12.36
CA PRO A 2 11.37 -13.83 -11.75
C PRO A 2 12.06 -13.82 -10.37
N GLY A 3 11.43 -14.46 -9.39
CA GLY A 3 12.01 -14.73 -8.08
C GLY A 3 12.31 -13.46 -7.25
N SER A 4 13.56 -13.35 -6.80
CA SER A 4 13.98 -12.38 -5.76
C SER A 4 14.54 -11.05 -6.31
N ALA A 5 14.22 -10.70 -7.55
CA ALA A 5 14.71 -9.48 -8.20
C ALA A 5 13.75 -8.29 -8.01
N PHE A 6 14.11 -7.38 -7.11
CA PHE A 6 13.35 -6.17 -6.81
C PHE A 6 13.94 -4.97 -7.56
N ASN A 7 13.12 -4.35 -8.42
CA ASN A 7 13.52 -3.19 -9.22
C ASN A 7 12.61 -2.01 -8.88
N CYS A 8 13.17 -0.81 -8.83
CA CYS A 8 12.46 0.44 -8.56
C CYS A 8 12.88 1.47 -9.61
N TYR A 9 11.90 2.04 -10.32
CA TYR A 9 12.11 3.02 -11.39
C TYR A 9 11.56 4.40 -11.04
N TRP A 10 11.15 4.62 -9.79
CA TRP A 10 10.75 5.94 -9.33
C TRP A 10 11.93 6.90 -9.37
N VAL A 11 11.75 8.07 -9.99
CA VAL A 11 12.77 9.13 -9.99
C VAL A 11 12.87 9.69 -8.57
N MET A 12 14.06 9.74 -7.99
CA MET A 12 14.26 10.22 -6.60
C MET A 12 15.23 11.42 -6.60
N PRO A 13 14.76 12.65 -6.86
CA PRO A 13 15.65 13.81 -6.89
C PRO A 13 16.33 14.07 -5.54
N PHE A 14 17.60 14.47 -5.56
CA PHE A 14 18.32 14.97 -4.38
C PHE A 14 19.22 16.13 -4.76
N ARG A 15 19.24 17.20 -3.96
CA ARG A 15 20.00 18.43 -4.27
C ARG A 15 21.41 18.46 -3.66
N LYS A 16 21.60 17.84 -2.49
CA LYS A 16 22.88 17.88 -1.75
C LYS A 16 23.55 16.52 -1.62
N ARG A 17 22.82 15.51 -1.14
CA ARG A 17 23.31 14.14 -0.96
C ARG A 17 22.16 13.15 -0.91
N CYS A 18 22.44 11.90 -1.26
CA CYS A 18 21.58 10.75 -0.99
C CYS A 18 22.31 9.78 -0.05
N ARG A 19 21.59 9.21 0.93
CA ARG A 19 22.09 8.15 1.80
C ARG A 19 21.03 7.06 1.86
N ILE A 20 21.40 5.85 1.45
CA ILE A 20 20.57 4.66 1.55
C ILE A 20 21.11 3.81 2.70
N THR A 21 20.24 3.45 3.64
CA THR A 21 20.57 2.60 4.80
C THR A 21 19.78 1.31 4.74
N MET A 22 20.42 0.19 5.05
CA MET A 22 19.77 -1.10 5.15
C MET A 22 19.97 -1.66 6.56
N GLN A 23 18.89 -2.13 7.17
CA GLN A 23 18.91 -2.74 8.49
C GLN A 23 18.33 -4.15 8.38
N SER A 24 19.11 -5.15 8.82
CA SER A 24 18.59 -6.50 9.02
C SER A 24 17.86 -6.56 10.37
N LEU A 25 16.68 -7.19 10.37
CA LEU A 25 15.94 -7.52 11.59
C LEU A 25 16.07 -9.00 11.97
N TYR A 26 16.94 -9.77 11.28
CA TYR A 26 17.23 -11.14 11.69
C TYR A 26 17.92 -11.16 13.06
N THR A 27 17.52 -12.13 13.89
CA THR A 27 18.01 -12.28 15.27
C THR A 27 18.82 -13.56 15.45
N ASN A 28 18.75 -14.50 14.50
CA ASN A 28 19.57 -15.70 14.53
C ASN A 28 20.96 -15.37 13.95
N PRO A 29 22.05 -15.55 14.71
CA PRO A 29 23.40 -15.24 14.25
C PRO A 29 23.87 -16.12 13.08
N ASN A 30 23.19 -17.23 12.82
CA ASN A 30 23.49 -18.11 11.68
C ASN A 30 22.79 -17.67 10.37
N ASP A 31 21.89 -16.68 10.41
CA ASP A 31 21.20 -16.20 9.22
C ASP A 31 22.15 -15.32 8.38
N ILE A 32 22.63 -15.85 7.27
CA ILE A 32 23.48 -15.10 6.33
C ILE A 32 22.60 -14.28 5.40
N LEU A 33 22.58 -12.96 5.60
CA LEU A 33 21.98 -12.02 4.65
C LEU A 33 22.98 -11.69 3.53
N ARG A 34 22.71 -12.16 2.31
CA ARG A 34 23.43 -11.71 1.11
C ARG A 34 22.61 -10.64 0.40
N VAL A 35 23.21 -9.47 0.20
CA VAL A 35 22.57 -8.33 -0.46
C VAL A 35 23.33 -8.01 -1.74
N TYR A 36 22.62 -8.08 -2.86
CA TYR A 36 23.09 -7.55 -4.14
C TYR A 36 22.24 -6.33 -4.46
N TYR A 37 22.88 -5.22 -4.81
CA TYR A 37 22.18 -3.99 -5.16
C TYR A 37 22.91 -3.24 -6.27
N GLN A 38 22.14 -2.46 -7.01
CA GLN A 38 22.62 -1.50 -7.99
C GLN A 38 21.82 -0.21 -7.79
N VAL A 39 22.52 0.92 -7.81
CA VAL A 39 21.91 2.25 -7.71
C VAL A 39 22.40 3.07 -8.88
N ASP A 40 21.54 3.19 -9.89
CA ASP A 40 21.80 4.03 -11.05
C ASP A 40 21.25 5.44 -10.80
N TYR A 41 22.05 6.46 -11.08
CA TYR A 41 21.65 7.86 -10.96
C TYR A 41 22.39 8.73 -11.97
N THR A 42 21.85 9.91 -12.21
CA THR A 42 22.45 10.93 -13.08
C THR A 42 22.72 12.19 -12.27
N LEU A 43 23.96 12.71 -12.36
CA LEU A 43 24.29 14.03 -11.84
C LEU A 43 23.85 15.07 -12.87
N THR A 44 22.87 15.88 -12.50
CA THR A 44 22.29 16.91 -13.35
C THR A 44 21.76 18.05 -12.49
N GLU A 45 21.50 19.19 -13.11
CA GLU A 45 20.71 20.24 -12.48
C GLU A 45 19.31 19.71 -12.18
N ILE A 46 18.88 19.91 -10.93
CA ILE A 46 17.54 19.53 -10.46
C ILE A 46 16.66 20.77 -10.51
N PRO A 47 15.49 20.74 -11.19
CA PRO A 47 14.57 21.86 -11.23
C PRO A 47 14.22 22.37 -9.82
N GLN A 48 14.02 23.68 -9.70
CA GLN A 48 13.69 24.30 -8.40
C GLN A 48 12.35 23.79 -7.84
N ASP A 49 11.41 23.43 -8.72
CA ASP A 49 10.10 22.89 -8.39
C ASP A 49 10.05 21.36 -8.31
N ALA A 50 11.20 20.68 -8.47
CA ALA A 50 11.27 19.23 -8.30
C ALA A 50 11.03 18.83 -6.83
N ALA A 51 9.98 18.03 -6.64
CA ALA A 51 9.63 17.45 -5.36
C ALA A 51 10.47 16.19 -5.05
N TYR A 52 10.56 15.83 -3.77
CA TYR A 52 11.30 14.64 -3.32
C TYR A 52 10.37 13.43 -3.24
N PHE A 53 10.90 12.27 -3.61
CA PHE A 53 10.20 11.00 -3.50
C PHE A 53 10.12 10.54 -2.04
N HIS A 54 8.96 10.01 -1.66
CA HIS A 54 8.70 9.47 -0.34
C HIS A 54 7.96 8.14 -0.47
N ALA A 55 8.28 7.20 0.43
CA ALA A 55 7.58 5.94 0.57
C ALA A 55 7.42 5.60 2.06
N GLN A 56 6.20 5.32 2.53
CA GLN A 56 5.94 5.06 3.95
C GLN A 56 5.16 3.77 4.13
N PHE A 57 5.69 2.86 4.96
CA PHE A 57 5.02 1.63 5.36
C PHE A 57 4.07 1.86 6.53
N ARG A 58 2.90 1.21 6.50
CA ARG A 58 1.99 1.06 7.64
C ARG A 58 1.40 -0.33 7.69
N ARG A 59 0.98 -0.76 8.89
CA ARG A 59 0.21 -1.99 9.09
C ARG A 59 -0.83 -1.81 10.18
N SER A 60 -1.99 -2.43 9.99
CA SER A 60 -3.06 -2.56 10.97
C SER A 60 -3.38 -4.04 11.11
N ASN A 61 -2.87 -4.64 12.19
CA ASN A 61 -3.06 -6.05 12.50
C ASN A 61 -3.63 -6.23 13.93
N PRO A 62 -4.93 -6.55 14.09
CA PRO A 62 -5.98 -6.39 13.08
C PRO A 62 -6.34 -4.90 12.88
N THR A 63 -7.15 -4.60 11.87
CA THR A 63 -7.84 -3.30 11.78
C THR A 63 -8.74 -3.08 13.00
N LYS A 64 -8.83 -1.82 13.43
CA LYS A 64 -9.74 -1.38 14.51
C LYS A 64 -10.77 -0.42 13.94
N GLY A 65 -12.04 -0.66 14.23
CA GLY A 65 -13.13 0.13 13.64
C GLY A 65 -13.22 0.03 12.12
N SER A 66 -12.73 -1.08 11.54
CA SER A 66 -12.76 -1.35 10.09
C SER A 66 -12.11 -0.25 9.25
N LEU A 67 -10.97 0.25 9.74
CA LEU A 67 -10.22 1.32 9.09
C LEU A 67 -8.73 0.98 9.07
N HIS A 68 -8.11 1.15 7.91
CA HIS A 68 -6.67 1.18 7.75
C HIS A 68 -6.24 2.54 7.20
N THR A 69 -5.32 3.21 7.90
CA THR A 69 -4.74 4.46 7.42
C THR A 69 -3.53 4.15 6.55
N ILE A 70 -3.64 4.42 5.24
CA ILE A 70 -2.56 4.24 4.27
C ILE A 70 -1.49 5.33 4.43
N LEU A 71 -1.91 6.57 4.64
CA LEU A 71 -1.01 7.72 4.77
C LEU A 71 -1.64 8.79 5.66
N ASP A 72 -0.85 9.43 6.51
CA ASP A 72 -1.28 10.54 7.36
C ASP A 72 -0.07 11.38 7.80
N GLY A 73 -0.32 12.61 8.24
CA GLY A 73 0.71 13.53 8.73
C GLY A 73 1.52 14.22 7.62
N VAL A 74 1.11 14.09 6.35
CA VAL A 74 1.72 14.82 5.24
C VAL A 74 1.31 16.29 5.31
N LYS A 75 2.29 17.20 5.32
CA LYS A 75 2.09 18.66 5.35
C LYS A 75 2.98 19.34 4.31
N GLY A 76 2.37 20.01 3.34
CA GLY A 76 3.03 20.71 2.25
C GLY A 76 2.36 20.42 0.91
N LYS A 77 2.99 20.88 -0.17
CA LYS A 77 2.51 20.68 -1.54
C LYS A 77 3.14 19.44 -2.15
N GLY A 78 2.35 18.63 -2.84
CA GLY A 78 2.84 17.40 -3.45
C GLY A 78 1.82 16.70 -4.33
N GLN A 79 2.15 15.45 -4.66
CA GLN A 79 1.29 14.55 -5.40
C GLN A 79 1.49 13.11 -4.94
N TYR A 80 0.39 12.43 -4.65
CA TYR A 80 0.36 11.01 -4.38
C TYR A 80 0.38 10.23 -5.68
N VAL A 81 1.24 9.22 -5.75
CA VAL A 81 1.51 8.46 -6.98
C VAL A 81 1.22 6.97 -6.86
N GLY A 82 0.74 6.51 -5.71
CA GLY A 82 0.18 5.17 -5.59
C GLY A 82 0.44 4.46 -4.27
N THR A 83 -0.01 3.22 -4.19
CA THR A 83 0.20 2.33 -3.05
C THR A 83 0.31 0.89 -3.48
N TYR A 84 1.03 0.13 -2.67
CA TYR A 84 0.88 -1.31 -2.56
C TYR A 84 0.06 -1.64 -1.31
N LEU A 85 -0.84 -2.63 -1.37
CA LEU A 85 -1.54 -3.21 -0.23
C LEU A 85 -1.31 -4.72 -0.15
N GLY A 86 -0.97 -5.18 1.06
CA GLY A 86 -1.12 -6.58 1.46
C GLY A 86 -2.34 -6.71 2.36
N TRP A 87 -3.26 -7.63 2.05
CA TRP A 87 -4.53 -7.78 2.76
C TRP A 87 -4.81 -9.24 3.09
N THR A 88 -4.76 -9.60 4.36
CA THR A 88 -5.14 -10.93 4.85
C THR A 88 -6.50 -10.87 5.51
N VAL A 89 -7.47 -11.61 4.99
CA VAL A 89 -8.82 -11.64 5.54
C VAL A 89 -8.93 -12.67 6.66
N HIS A 90 -9.70 -12.34 7.70
CA HIS A 90 -9.92 -13.18 8.88
C HIS A 90 -11.35 -13.75 8.97
N ASN A 91 -12.14 -13.60 7.91
CA ASN A 91 -13.53 -14.01 7.83
C ASN A 91 -13.85 -14.59 6.45
N ASN A 92 -15.09 -15.08 6.30
CA ASN A 92 -15.65 -15.53 5.04
C ASN A 92 -16.58 -14.45 4.45
N ALA A 93 -16.99 -14.67 3.20
CA ALA A 93 -17.76 -13.75 2.36
C ALA A 93 -16.90 -12.66 1.70
N TRP A 94 -17.56 -11.78 0.95
CA TRP A 94 -16.89 -10.70 0.23
C TRP A 94 -16.34 -9.65 1.21
N TRP A 95 -15.11 -9.21 0.98
CA TRP A 95 -14.31 -8.42 1.91
C TRP A 95 -13.96 -7.02 1.41
N GLY A 96 -14.27 -6.69 0.16
CA GLY A 96 -13.74 -5.51 -0.52
C GLY A 96 -14.72 -4.36 -0.72
N GLU A 97 -15.79 -4.25 0.06
CA GLU A 97 -16.77 -3.14 -0.04
C GLU A 97 -16.25 -1.81 0.50
N GLY A 98 -15.12 -1.81 1.21
CA GLY A 98 -14.62 -0.63 1.88
C GLY A 98 -14.12 0.45 0.93
N GLU A 99 -14.54 1.70 1.18
CA GLU A 99 -14.14 2.86 0.39
C GLU A 99 -12.71 3.30 0.73
N ILE A 100 -11.94 3.68 -0.29
CA ILE A 100 -10.75 4.51 -0.10
C ILE A 100 -11.14 6.00 -0.05
N LYS A 101 -10.50 6.75 0.84
CA LYS A 101 -10.80 8.17 1.09
C LYS A 101 -9.52 8.99 1.07
N PHE A 102 -9.53 10.07 0.30
CA PHE A 102 -8.46 11.06 0.28
C PHE A 102 -8.98 12.36 0.88
N PHE A 103 -8.44 12.70 2.05
CA PHE A 103 -8.65 13.97 2.72
C PHE A 103 -7.48 14.88 2.32
N MET A 104 -7.81 15.98 1.68
CA MET A 104 -6.83 16.85 1.04
C MET A 104 -7.08 18.29 1.46
N ASP A 105 -6.02 19.06 1.56
CA ASP A 105 -6.09 20.52 1.62
C ASP A 105 -7.01 21.10 2.72
N GLY A 106 -6.97 20.50 3.91
CA GLY A 106 -7.74 20.95 5.07
C GLY A 106 -9.05 20.20 5.31
N ASP A 107 -9.35 19.14 4.54
CA ASP A 107 -10.50 18.29 4.77
C ASP A 107 -10.57 17.74 6.22
N GLY A 108 -11.74 17.89 6.83
CA GLY A 108 -12.03 17.37 8.17
C GLY A 108 -12.71 16.00 8.14
N GLU A 109 -14.04 16.01 8.30
CA GLU A 109 -14.88 14.81 8.32
C GLU A 109 -15.12 14.23 6.91
N TYR A 110 -15.23 15.09 5.90
CA TYR A 110 -15.57 14.70 4.54
C TYR A 110 -14.33 14.74 3.64
N PRO A 111 -14.03 13.66 2.90
CA PRO A 111 -12.92 13.64 1.96
C PRO A 111 -13.30 14.30 0.63
N THR A 112 -12.32 14.95 -0.01
CA THR A 112 -12.43 15.46 -1.38
C THR A 112 -12.62 14.32 -2.39
N ILE A 113 -11.94 13.18 -2.20
CA ILE A 113 -12.11 12.00 -3.06
C ILE A 113 -12.61 10.84 -2.21
N ASN A 114 -13.77 10.30 -2.58
CA ASN A 114 -14.36 9.10 -2.00
C ASN A 114 -14.52 8.01 -3.07
N GLY A 115 -13.94 6.83 -2.83
CA GLY A 115 -14.13 5.65 -3.68
C GLY A 115 -15.46 4.93 -3.38
N THR A 116 -15.71 3.86 -4.11
CA THR A 116 -16.96 3.07 -4.00
C THR A 116 -16.77 1.67 -3.42
N GLY A 117 -15.56 1.14 -3.56
CA GLY A 117 -15.17 -0.19 -3.09
C GLY A 117 -13.66 -0.35 -3.21
N THR A 118 -13.12 -1.32 -2.48
CA THR A 118 -11.69 -1.65 -2.53
C THR A 118 -11.33 -2.21 -3.89
N GLU A 119 -12.15 -3.11 -4.45
CA GLU A 119 -11.92 -3.65 -5.78
C GLU A 119 -11.98 -2.58 -6.87
N ASP A 120 -12.94 -1.66 -6.73
CA ASP A 120 -13.13 -0.56 -7.68
C ASP A 120 -11.90 0.34 -7.70
N TYR A 121 -11.32 0.64 -6.52
CA TYR A 121 -10.07 1.38 -6.45
C TYR A 121 -8.92 0.65 -7.14
N PHE A 122 -8.88 -0.68 -7.14
CA PHE A 122 -7.83 -1.42 -7.86
C PHE A 122 -8.21 -1.76 -9.31
N CYS A 123 -9.22 -1.09 -9.89
CA CYS A 123 -9.71 -1.32 -11.25
C CYS A 123 -10.25 -2.75 -11.48
N GLY A 124 -10.72 -3.38 -10.42
CA GLY A 124 -11.54 -4.58 -10.46
C GLY A 124 -13.04 -4.25 -10.58
N SER A 125 -13.85 -5.29 -10.43
CA SER A 125 -15.30 -5.21 -10.20
C SER A 125 -15.79 -6.61 -9.82
N TYR A 126 -17.00 -6.69 -9.23
CA TYR A 126 -17.66 -7.98 -8.93
C TYR A 126 -16.73 -8.98 -8.23
N ASN A 127 -16.13 -8.55 -7.12
CA ASN A 127 -15.26 -9.36 -6.26
C ASN A 127 -13.93 -9.80 -6.90
N PHE A 128 -13.54 -9.22 -8.03
CA PHE A 128 -12.49 -9.78 -8.90
C PHE A 128 -12.80 -11.22 -9.36
N GLU A 129 -14.08 -11.62 -9.38
CA GLU A 129 -14.48 -12.97 -9.75
C GLU A 129 -14.33 -13.19 -11.27
N ASN A 130 -13.63 -14.26 -11.64
CA ASN A 130 -13.78 -14.82 -12.97
C ASN A 130 -15.15 -15.51 -13.08
N ARG A 131 -16.06 -14.94 -13.88
CA ARG A 131 -17.43 -15.45 -14.05
C ARG A 131 -17.51 -16.89 -14.55
N LYS A 132 -16.48 -17.42 -15.22
CA LYS A 132 -16.44 -18.79 -15.74
C LYS A 132 -15.92 -19.79 -14.72
N THR A 133 -14.78 -19.48 -14.08
CA THR A 133 -14.13 -20.41 -13.15
C THR A 133 -14.65 -20.29 -11.73
N LYS A 134 -15.37 -19.20 -11.39
CA LYS A 134 -15.89 -18.92 -10.05
C LYS A 134 -14.78 -18.85 -9.01
N GLN A 135 -13.68 -18.23 -9.40
CA GLN A 135 -12.48 -17.99 -8.59
C GLN A 135 -12.03 -16.54 -8.73
N TYR A 136 -11.23 -16.07 -7.78
CA TYR A 136 -10.50 -14.81 -7.95
C TYR A 136 -9.65 -14.86 -9.22
N GLN A 137 -9.66 -13.77 -9.98
CA GLN A 137 -8.85 -13.58 -11.16
C GLN A 137 -7.67 -12.66 -10.83
N GLU A 138 -6.48 -13.23 -10.68
CA GLU A 138 -5.26 -12.43 -10.64
C GLU A 138 -5.09 -11.66 -11.95
N PHE A 139 -4.67 -10.40 -11.86
CA PHE A 139 -4.35 -9.59 -13.02
C PHE A 139 -3.25 -8.57 -12.69
N SER A 140 -2.56 -8.13 -13.73
CA SER A 140 -1.50 -7.13 -13.64
C SER A 140 -1.54 -6.25 -14.88
N THR A 141 -1.59 -4.95 -14.66
CA THR A 141 -1.46 -3.92 -15.70
C THR A 141 -0.32 -2.96 -15.33
N PRO A 142 0.12 -2.06 -16.22
CA PRO A 142 1.14 -1.07 -15.87
C PRO A 142 0.80 -0.20 -14.65
N TYR A 143 -0.50 0.01 -14.35
CA TYR A 143 -0.95 0.96 -13.34
C TYR A 143 -1.77 0.36 -12.21
N ALA A 144 -2.29 -0.86 -12.34
CA ALA A 144 -3.06 -1.51 -11.27
C ALA A 144 -3.02 -3.04 -11.37
N GLY A 145 -3.27 -3.73 -10.26
CA GLY A 145 -3.39 -5.18 -10.26
C GLY A 145 -3.73 -5.79 -8.91
N MET A 146 -4.43 -6.93 -8.96
CA MET A 146 -4.47 -7.93 -7.89
C MET A 146 -3.57 -9.11 -8.31
N HIS A 147 -2.27 -8.88 -8.28
CA HIS A 147 -1.29 -9.82 -8.86
C HIS A 147 -1.04 -11.07 -8.02
N GLN A 148 -1.44 -11.08 -6.73
CA GLN A 148 -1.19 -12.18 -5.81
C GLN A 148 -2.46 -12.53 -5.05
N VAL A 149 -2.85 -13.82 -5.09
CA VAL A 149 -3.88 -14.41 -4.23
C VAL A 149 -3.27 -15.65 -3.58
N ILE A 150 -2.94 -15.54 -2.29
CA ILE A 150 -2.50 -16.67 -1.47
C ILE A 150 -3.76 -17.38 -1.00
N ARG A 151 -3.94 -18.61 -1.46
CA ARG A 151 -5.13 -19.42 -1.17
C ARG A 151 -4.85 -20.32 0.03
N PRO A 152 -5.85 -20.58 0.89
CA PRO A 152 -5.70 -21.50 1.98
C PRO A 152 -5.48 -22.93 1.48
N ASP A 153 -4.65 -23.70 2.19
CA ASP A 153 -4.42 -25.14 1.98
C ASP A 153 -5.17 -26.01 3.00
N GLY A 154 -5.80 -25.38 4.01
CA GLY A 154 -6.57 -26.06 5.04
C GLY A 154 -5.74 -26.65 6.19
N LEU A 155 -4.43 -26.40 6.23
CA LEU A 155 -3.53 -26.87 7.29
C LEU A 155 -2.66 -25.75 7.84
N TYR A 156 -1.66 -25.32 7.06
CA TYR A 156 -0.71 -24.27 7.48
C TYR A 156 -1.16 -22.93 6.92
N ASN A 157 -1.53 -22.87 5.64
CA ASN A 157 -2.19 -21.70 5.06
C ASN A 157 -3.69 -21.72 5.38
N ALA A 158 -4.08 -21.12 6.51
CA ALA A 158 -5.47 -21.12 6.95
C ALA A 158 -6.31 -19.97 6.38
N THR A 159 -5.69 -18.87 5.96
CA THR A 159 -6.37 -17.63 5.51
C THR A 159 -6.07 -17.31 4.06
N THR A 160 -6.95 -16.51 3.44
CA THR A 160 -6.69 -15.95 2.11
C THR A 160 -5.99 -14.60 2.25
N SER A 161 -4.96 -14.35 1.44
CA SER A 161 -4.26 -13.06 1.41
C SER A 161 -4.12 -12.53 -0.02
N PHE A 162 -4.15 -11.21 -0.15
CA PHE A 162 -4.14 -10.51 -1.43
C PHE A 162 -2.97 -9.53 -1.50
N GLY A 163 -2.36 -9.43 -2.69
CA GLY A 163 -1.41 -8.39 -3.04
C GLY A 163 -1.98 -7.49 -4.13
N LEU A 164 -2.18 -6.23 -3.80
CA LEU A 164 -2.84 -5.23 -4.64
C LEU A 164 -1.90 -4.04 -4.87
N TYR A 165 -1.92 -3.44 -6.06
CA TYR A 165 -1.24 -2.18 -6.31
C TYR A 165 -2.05 -1.27 -7.21
N ARG A 166 -1.88 0.04 -7.02
CA ARG A 166 -2.33 1.09 -7.93
C ARG A 166 -1.32 2.22 -8.00
N TRP A 167 -0.95 2.61 -9.22
CA TRP A 167 0.00 3.66 -9.55
C TRP A 167 -0.71 4.80 -10.29
N HIS A 168 -0.73 5.97 -9.67
CA HIS A 168 -1.29 7.19 -10.23
C HIS A 168 -0.23 7.94 -11.05
N ILE A 169 0.21 7.33 -12.16
CA ILE A 169 1.26 7.89 -13.03
C ILE A 169 0.68 8.98 -13.94
N ILE A 170 -0.39 8.64 -14.65
CA ILE A 170 -1.06 9.55 -15.59
C ILE A 170 -2.17 10.36 -14.93
N ASP A 171 -2.58 9.96 -13.73
CA ASP A 171 -3.67 10.49 -12.92
C ASP A 171 -3.24 10.83 -11.47
N PRO A 172 -2.13 11.56 -11.25
CA PRO A 172 -1.61 11.84 -9.90
C PRO A 172 -2.62 12.64 -9.05
N ILE A 173 -2.72 12.27 -7.78
CA ILE A 173 -3.60 12.96 -6.81
C ILE A 173 -2.81 14.10 -6.16
N ARG A 174 -3.07 15.34 -6.60
CA ARG A 174 -2.29 16.53 -6.22
C ARG A 174 -2.89 17.28 -5.05
N PHE A 175 -2.08 17.62 -4.05
CA PHE A 175 -2.48 18.36 -2.86
C PHE A 175 -1.59 19.58 -2.66
N LYS A 176 -2.13 20.64 -2.04
CA LYS A 176 -1.48 21.93 -1.79
C LYS A 176 -0.96 22.08 -0.36
N SER A 177 -1.69 21.61 0.66
CA SER A 177 -1.31 21.81 2.07
C SER A 177 -1.16 20.54 2.88
N ASP A 178 -1.99 19.52 2.66
CA ASP A 178 -1.92 18.28 3.42
C ASP A 178 -2.66 17.13 2.75
N LEU A 179 -2.31 15.91 3.15
CA LEU A 179 -2.88 14.69 2.61
C LEU A 179 -3.00 13.63 3.72
N ARG A 180 -4.20 13.06 3.84
CA ARG A 180 -4.48 11.85 4.61
C ARG A 180 -5.28 10.88 3.75
N ILE A 181 -4.90 9.61 3.78
CA ILE A 181 -5.53 8.55 3.00
C ILE A 181 -5.90 7.40 3.94
N THR A 182 -7.15 6.99 3.88
CA THR A 182 -7.65 5.81 4.60
C THR A 182 -8.37 4.88 3.65
N ILE A 183 -8.40 3.59 3.97
CA ILE A 183 -9.26 2.61 3.31
C ILE A 183 -10.06 1.85 4.37
N GLN A 184 -11.34 1.67 4.11
CA GLN A 184 -12.21 0.93 5.01
C GLN A 184 -12.04 -0.58 4.80
N ASP A 185 -12.23 -1.34 5.86
CA ASP A 185 -12.15 -2.80 5.88
C ASP A 185 -13.58 -3.36 6.08
N LEU A 186 -14.39 -3.23 5.03
CA LEU A 186 -15.80 -3.60 5.02
C LEU A 186 -16.07 -4.72 4.03
N GLY A 187 -16.89 -5.67 4.46
CA GLY A 187 -17.38 -6.77 3.63
C GLY A 187 -18.91 -6.91 3.68
N TRP A 188 -19.43 -8.03 3.18
CA TRP A 188 -20.85 -8.37 3.28
C TRP A 188 -21.14 -9.37 4.40
N ARG A 189 -22.22 -9.11 5.13
CA ARG A 189 -22.92 -10.13 5.90
C ARG A 189 -23.83 -10.94 4.99
N HIS A 190 -24.22 -12.15 5.44
CA HIS A 190 -25.14 -13.02 4.70
C HIS A 190 -26.52 -12.39 4.43
N ASP A 191 -26.93 -11.39 5.20
CA ASP A 191 -28.20 -10.67 5.06
C ASP A 191 -28.07 -9.34 4.29
N GLY A 192 -26.94 -9.12 3.60
CA GLY A 192 -26.74 -7.95 2.73
C GLY A 192 -26.39 -6.64 3.48
N ARG A 193 -26.16 -6.69 4.79
CA ARG A 193 -25.63 -5.53 5.54
C ARG A 193 -24.10 -5.51 5.51
N TYR A 194 -23.50 -4.34 5.70
CA TYR A 194 -22.06 -4.23 5.84
C TYR A 194 -21.53 -4.99 7.07
N LEU A 195 -20.43 -5.70 6.86
CA LEU A 195 -19.64 -6.36 7.87
C LEU A 195 -18.42 -5.50 8.18
N ALA A 196 -18.39 -4.95 9.39
CA ALA A 196 -17.19 -4.34 9.95
C ALA A 196 -16.13 -5.44 10.20
N GLN A 197 -15.12 -5.53 9.33
CA GLN A 197 -14.10 -6.58 9.40
C GLN A 197 -12.94 -6.21 10.35
N GLN A 198 -12.07 -7.19 10.58
CA GLN A 198 -10.88 -7.14 11.42
C GLN A 198 -9.70 -7.81 10.70
N SER A 199 -9.46 -7.42 9.45
CA SER A 199 -8.39 -7.96 8.60
C SER A 199 -7.01 -7.54 9.09
N ASP A 200 -5.96 -8.20 8.60
CA ASP A 200 -4.58 -7.71 8.68
C ASP A 200 -4.23 -7.00 7.37
N ILE A 201 -4.05 -5.68 7.44
CA ILE A 201 -3.78 -4.83 6.28
C ILE A 201 -2.44 -4.14 6.44
N SER A 202 -1.58 -4.28 5.45
CA SER A 202 -0.30 -3.58 5.33
C SER A 202 -0.26 -2.76 4.05
N SER A 203 0.43 -1.63 4.07
CA SER A 203 0.51 -0.70 2.95
C SER A 203 1.89 -0.08 2.83
N VAL A 204 2.25 0.27 1.60
CA VAL A 204 3.32 1.25 1.33
C VAL A 204 2.74 2.33 0.43
N ALA A 205 2.61 3.54 0.97
CA ALA A 205 2.20 4.72 0.23
C ALA A 205 3.39 5.36 -0.47
N PHE A 206 3.22 5.84 -1.71
CA PHE A 206 4.24 6.50 -2.50
C PHE A 206 3.77 7.89 -2.93
N TRP A 207 4.58 8.92 -2.71
CA TRP A 207 4.25 10.29 -3.09
C TRP A 207 5.49 11.14 -3.36
N TYR A 208 5.28 12.27 -4.01
CA TYR A 208 6.26 13.33 -4.15
C TYR A 208 5.81 14.56 -3.38
N GLN A 209 6.74 15.21 -2.69
CA GLN A 209 6.42 16.40 -1.89
C GLN A 209 7.58 17.40 -1.83
N MET A 210 7.23 18.69 -1.78
CA MET A 210 8.16 19.80 -1.55
C MET A 210 8.54 19.91 -0.07
N GLU A 211 9.75 20.39 0.21
CA GLU A 211 10.17 20.68 1.58
C GLU A 211 9.34 21.84 2.20
N PRO A 212 9.16 21.86 3.53
CA PRO A 212 9.59 20.84 4.50
C PRO A 212 8.67 19.61 4.50
N HIS A 213 9.22 18.45 4.86
CA HIS A 213 8.46 17.22 5.05
C HIS A 213 8.43 16.83 6.54
N ALA A 214 7.34 16.21 6.98
CA ALA A 214 7.23 15.67 8.32
C ALA A 214 8.19 14.47 8.53
N GLY A 215 8.61 14.25 9.78
CA GLY A 215 9.37 13.04 10.13
C GLY A 215 8.50 11.79 9.97
N PHE A 216 9.12 10.68 9.57
CA PHE A 216 8.40 9.42 9.45
C PHE A 216 8.14 8.80 10.82
N PRO A 217 7.02 8.07 10.98
CA PRO A 217 6.82 7.25 12.17
C PRO A 217 7.94 6.20 12.27
N LYS A 218 8.26 5.80 13.50
CA LYS A 218 9.18 4.68 13.71
C LYS A 218 8.58 3.40 13.12
N LEU A 219 9.41 2.59 12.48
CA LEU A 219 9.00 1.25 12.07
C LEU A 219 8.59 0.44 13.32
N PRO A 220 7.54 -0.40 13.23
CA PRO A 220 7.15 -1.32 14.29
C PRO A 220 8.25 -2.33 14.64
N SER A 221 8.03 -3.08 15.73
CA SER A 221 8.90 -4.20 16.09
C SER A 221 8.92 -5.28 14.99
N LYS A 222 9.97 -6.08 14.98
CA LYS A 222 10.10 -7.25 14.09
C LYS A 222 8.85 -8.13 14.14
N ASP A 223 8.38 -8.48 15.32
CA ASP A 223 7.22 -9.36 15.52
C ASP A 223 5.94 -8.73 14.98
N TYR A 224 5.78 -7.41 15.11
CA TYR A 224 4.65 -6.70 14.52
C TYR A 224 4.75 -6.58 13.00
N LEU A 225 5.96 -6.69 12.42
CA LEU A 225 6.16 -6.69 10.96
C LEU A 225 6.02 -8.09 10.35
N GLU A 226 5.99 -9.14 11.17
CA GLU A 226 5.93 -10.52 10.70
C GLU A 226 4.59 -10.82 10.03
N ILE A 227 4.66 -11.24 8.77
CA ILE A 227 3.58 -11.90 8.07
C ILE A 227 3.95 -13.39 8.10
N PRO A 228 3.23 -14.25 8.83
CA PRO A 228 3.54 -15.67 8.91
C PRO A 228 3.66 -16.26 7.51
N LYS A 229 4.85 -16.77 7.18
CA LYS A 229 5.12 -17.53 5.95
C LYS A 229 5.51 -18.94 6.38
N TRP A 230 4.91 -19.93 5.75
CA TRP A 230 5.22 -21.36 5.93
C TRP A 230 6.16 -21.81 4.83
#